data_AF-A0A954Y365-F1
#
_entry.id   AF-A0A954Y365-F1
#
_cell.length_a   1.000
_cell.length_b   1.000
_cell.length_c   1.000
_cell.angle_alpha   90.00
_cell.angle_beta   90.00
_cell.angle_gamma   90.00
#
_symmetry.space_group_name_H-M   'P 1'
#
loop_
_entity.id
_entity.type
_entity.pdbx_description
1 polymer ?
#
loop_
_entity_poly.entity_id
_entity_poly.type
_entity_poly.pdbx_seq_one_letter_code
_entity_poly.pdbx_strand_id
1 'polypeptide(L)'
;GFGSGGALIVTAAGGDLGAGYKGHGSLTIADGINVASPYGVLGDYAEATGSATITGTDSSWSIGDYIDVGRYGNGTIGVAAGGVVSAGSGFLGYGPEAVGMATITGSGSKWINSRDFFVGNKGRGMLNIEAGAEVSSSNIYLGYWGNSIGEVSVTGSGSKLTSSENLIVGRGGSGVLWVDGGGEVACKYAQIESVARESTVIGLGSKLTTSTDLRVGYGGSGSLYVAGGGRVSSRSGYIGSFSDQTVSEVTITGPGSQWDNDFLVVGYGPKNVGGGTLNITDGGLVTVAESLRLDPVTPGKDGFVNISTGGMLAVFGDVAGSLTQFLGVIEGSGTIRYWLDEVGWSPISGATQGVDYELQHFSTGDLHGYSLLTVGTISAGPPGDFNGDTIVDGADLLRWQRGGSPDPNSATDLAVWQTNYGAATPLPTTADIPEPTAWILIGLSLVGFRRFCNQM
;
A
#
# COMPACT_ATOMS: atom_id res chain seq x y z
N GLY A 1 25.18 22.51 -37.91
CA GLY A 1 24.95 21.68 -36.71
C GLY A 1 25.70 22.32 -35.57
N PHE A 2 25.06 22.45 -34.41
CA PHE A 2 25.80 22.77 -33.20
C PHE A 2 26.59 21.50 -32.83
N GLY A 3 27.89 21.64 -32.56
CA GLY A 3 28.74 20.52 -32.16
C GLY A 3 28.42 20.02 -30.74
N SER A 4 29.12 18.98 -30.28
CA SER A 4 29.00 18.46 -28.91
C SER A 4 29.17 19.59 -27.87
N GLY A 5 28.15 19.79 -27.03
CA GLY A 5 28.15 20.83 -25.99
C GLY A 5 27.58 22.20 -26.40
N GLY A 6 27.02 22.35 -27.61
CA GLY A 6 26.34 23.58 -28.02
C GLY A 6 24.96 23.73 -27.38
N ALA A 7 24.70 24.87 -26.73
CA ALA A 7 23.36 25.23 -26.25
C ALA A 7 22.62 26.10 -27.30
N LEU A 8 21.39 25.72 -27.65
CA LEU A 8 20.48 26.59 -28.39
C LEU A 8 19.67 27.39 -27.37
N ILE A 9 20.07 28.63 -27.12
CA ILE A 9 19.30 29.55 -26.29
C ILE A 9 18.26 30.23 -27.18
N VAL A 10 17.00 29.81 -27.05
CA VAL A 10 15.87 30.49 -27.71
C VAL A 10 15.38 31.60 -26.79
N THR A 11 15.91 32.81 -26.95
CA THR A 11 15.35 33.99 -26.28
C THR A 11 14.24 34.58 -27.14
N ALA A 12 13.03 34.03 -27.05
CA ALA A 12 11.85 34.78 -27.46
C ALA A 12 11.72 35.95 -26.47
N ALA A 13 11.75 37.19 -26.93
CA ALA A 13 11.67 38.36 -26.07
C ALA A 13 10.39 38.30 -25.19
N GLY A 14 10.53 37.82 -23.95
CA GLY A 14 9.43 37.66 -22.98
C GLY A 14 8.41 36.56 -23.29
N GLY A 15 8.68 35.61 -24.20
CA GLY A 15 7.72 34.60 -24.61
C GLY A 15 7.95 33.21 -24.02
N ASP A 16 6.87 32.47 -23.83
CA ASP A 16 6.89 31.04 -23.51
C ASP A 16 7.57 30.25 -24.65
N LEU A 17 8.47 29.32 -24.33
CA LEU A 17 8.94 28.35 -25.32
C LEU A 17 7.99 27.16 -25.31
N GLY A 18 7.51 26.73 -26.47
CA GLY A 18 6.42 25.78 -26.48
C GLY A 18 5.95 25.33 -27.84
N ALA A 19 4.92 24.48 -27.81
CA ALA A 19 4.27 23.95 -28.99
C ALA A 19 2.74 23.94 -28.79
N GLY A 20 1.99 24.21 -29.86
CA GLY A 20 0.53 24.19 -29.81
C GLY A 20 -0.08 25.41 -29.08
N TYR A 21 0.22 26.63 -29.54
CA TYR A 21 -0.41 27.86 -29.02
C TYR A 21 -1.93 27.85 -29.27
N LYS A 22 -2.38 27.91 -30.53
CA LYS A 22 -3.82 27.86 -30.92
C LYS A 22 -4.11 26.81 -31.99
N GLY A 23 -3.31 25.76 -32.00
CA GLY A 23 -3.35 24.71 -33.01
C GLY A 23 -2.45 23.55 -32.60
N HIS A 24 -1.93 22.82 -33.56
CA HIS A 24 -1.08 21.65 -33.30
C HIS A 24 0.39 21.98 -33.52
N GLY A 25 1.25 21.52 -32.62
CA GLY A 25 2.70 21.70 -32.74
C GLY A 25 3.47 20.60 -32.04
N SER A 26 4.73 20.45 -32.46
CA SER A 26 5.69 19.57 -31.80
C SER A 26 7.05 20.27 -31.66
N LEU A 27 7.78 19.89 -30.63
CA LEU A 27 9.16 20.29 -30.36
C LEU A 27 9.99 19.03 -30.12
N THR A 28 11.19 18.96 -30.70
CA THR A 28 12.16 17.91 -30.39
C THR A 28 13.48 18.53 -29.98
N ILE A 29 14.02 18.07 -28.86
CA ILE A 29 15.34 18.39 -28.34
C ILE A 29 16.09 17.07 -28.28
N ALA A 30 17.09 16.91 -29.14
CA ALA A 30 17.83 15.68 -29.30
C ALA A 30 19.32 15.94 -29.57
N ASP A 31 20.10 14.87 -29.76
CA ASP A 31 21.49 14.92 -30.21
C ASP A 31 22.41 15.78 -29.33
N GLY A 32 22.22 15.74 -28.00
CA GLY A 32 23.04 16.48 -27.04
C GLY A 32 22.76 17.98 -26.97
N ILE A 33 21.66 18.45 -27.58
CA ILE A 33 21.28 19.86 -27.56
C ILE A 33 20.67 20.24 -26.21
N ASN A 34 21.14 21.37 -25.68
CA ASN A 34 20.64 21.97 -24.45
C ASN A 34 19.84 23.24 -24.78
N VAL A 35 18.61 23.32 -24.31
CA VAL A 35 17.70 24.47 -24.53
C VAL A 35 17.31 25.09 -23.20
N ALA A 36 17.32 26.41 -23.12
CA ALA A 36 16.86 27.14 -21.94
C ALA A 36 15.73 28.12 -22.29
N SER A 37 14.73 28.21 -21.42
CA SER A 37 13.64 29.19 -21.52
C SER A 37 13.16 29.65 -20.13
N PRO A 38 12.56 30.84 -20.00
CA PRO A 38 11.94 31.24 -18.73
C PRO A 38 10.70 30.40 -18.42
N TYR A 39 9.91 30.08 -19.45
CA TYR A 39 8.65 29.33 -19.35
C TYR A 39 8.58 28.25 -20.43
N GLY A 40 7.84 27.17 -20.15
CA GLY A 40 7.53 26.09 -21.08
C GLY A 40 6.02 25.92 -21.24
N VAL A 41 5.48 25.83 -22.46
CA VAL A 41 4.03 25.60 -22.66
C VAL A 41 3.75 24.62 -23.80
N LEU A 42 2.97 23.58 -23.53
CA LEU A 42 2.51 22.60 -24.52
C LEU A 42 0.98 22.54 -24.50
N GLY A 43 0.33 22.91 -25.61
CA GLY A 43 -1.14 22.95 -25.68
C GLY A 43 -1.72 24.11 -24.88
N ASP A 44 -1.47 25.34 -25.34
CA ASP A 44 -1.78 26.58 -24.61
C ASP A 44 -3.29 26.84 -24.55
N TYR A 45 -3.99 26.92 -25.68
CA TYR A 45 -5.43 27.20 -25.73
C TYR A 45 -6.30 25.94 -25.83
N ALA A 46 -7.60 26.09 -25.56
CA ALA A 46 -8.59 25.05 -25.80
C ALA A 46 -8.46 24.47 -27.22
N GLU A 47 -8.62 23.14 -27.34
CA GLU A 47 -8.47 22.36 -28.57
C GLU A 47 -7.04 22.34 -29.19
N ALA A 48 -6.11 23.14 -28.67
CA ALA A 48 -4.72 23.11 -29.12
C ALA A 48 -4.02 21.82 -28.67
N THR A 49 -3.03 21.36 -29.45
CA THR A 49 -2.20 20.21 -29.09
C THR A 49 -0.73 20.57 -29.17
N GLY A 50 -0.02 20.46 -28.05
CA GLY A 50 1.42 20.61 -27.99
C GLY A 50 2.10 19.29 -27.64
N SER A 51 3.22 19.00 -28.28
CA SER A 51 4.06 17.87 -27.92
C SER A 51 5.53 18.29 -27.79
N ALA A 52 6.24 17.69 -26.86
CA ALA A 52 7.69 17.81 -26.77
C ALA A 52 8.34 16.44 -26.61
N THR A 53 9.50 16.24 -27.24
CA THR A 53 10.34 15.06 -27.07
C THR A 53 11.75 15.51 -26.73
N ILE A 54 12.25 15.08 -25.57
CA ILE A 54 13.61 15.33 -25.10
C ILE A 54 14.30 13.97 -25.05
N THR A 55 15.23 13.71 -25.96
CA THR A 55 15.79 12.37 -26.13
C THR A 55 17.27 12.37 -26.46
N GLY A 56 17.99 11.39 -25.93
CA GLY A 56 19.43 11.24 -26.13
C GLY A 56 20.25 11.82 -24.99
N THR A 57 21.44 11.25 -24.81
CA THR A 57 22.39 11.68 -23.78
C THR A 57 22.75 13.16 -23.99
N ASP A 58 22.84 13.89 -22.88
CA ASP A 58 23.15 15.33 -22.83
C ASP A 58 22.12 16.25 -23.51
N SER A 59 20.97 15.73 -23.94
CA SER A 59 19.85 16.56 -24.41
C SER A 59 19.02 17.07 -23.24
N SER A 60 18.79 18.37 -23.19
CA SER A 60 18.05 18.96 -22.07
C SER A 60 17.15 20.14 -22.42
N TRP A 61 16.09 20.29 -21.63
CA TRP A 61 15.28 21.50 -21.57
C TRP A 61 15.26 22.06 -20.14
N SER A 62 15.93 23.19 -19.95
CA SER A 62 16.00 23.93 -18.70
C SER A 62 15.01 25.10 -18.70
N ILE A 63 13.96 24.99 -17.90
CA ILE A 63 12.92 26.00 -17.72
C ILE A 63 13.13 26.75 -16.39
N GLY A 64 13.21 28.08 -16.44
CA GLY A 64 13.50 28.91 -15.26
C GLY A 64 12.38 28.92 -14.21
N ASP A 65 11.13 29.08 -14.62
CA ASP A 65 9.99 29.27 -13.71
C ASP A 65 9.04 28.06 -13.75
N TYR A 66 8.24 27.90 -14.80
CA TYR A 66 7.28 26.78 -14.88
C TYR A 66 7.13 26.21 -16.29
N ILE A 67 6.74 24.94 -16.35
CA ILE A 67 6.28 24.27 -17.56
C ILE A 67 4.81 23.81 -17.40
N ASP A 68 3.96 24.26 -18.32
CA ASP A 68 2.57 23.83 -18.46
C ASP A 68 2.45 22.80 -19.60
N VAL A 69 2.15 21.56 -19.27
CA VAL A 69 1.82 20.50 -20.23
C VAL A 69 0.31 20.30 -20.19
N GLY A 70 -0.36 20.79 -21.23
CA GLY A 70 -1.81 20.93 -21.27
C GLY A 70 -2.23 22.13 -20.42
N ARG A 71 -2.04 23.35 -20.94
CA ARG A 71 -2.40 24.57 -20.20
C ARG A 71 -3.91 24.75 -20.14
N TYR A 72 -4.52 24.84 -21.31
CA TYR A 72 -5.97 24.79 -21.52
C TYR A 72 -6.38 23.81 -22.63
N GLY A 73 -5.41 23.25 -23.36
CA GLY A 73 -5.61 22.21 -24.36
C GLY A 73 -4.94 20.89 -23.96
N ASN A 74 -4.43 20.16 -24.95
CA ASN A 74 -3.75 18.89 -24.79
C ASN A 74 -2.23 19.06 -24.91
N GLY A 75 -1.48 18.71 -23.87
CA GLY A 75 -0.03 18.71 -23.88
C GLY A 75 0.52 17.30 -23.67
N THR A 76 1.61 16.98 -24.36
CA THR A 76 2.34 15.73 -24.17
C THR A 76 3.84 15.98 -24.11
N ILE A 77 4.54 15.34 -23.19
CA ILE A 77 6.01 15.41 -23.12
C ILE A 77 6.60 14.02 -22.92
N GLY A 78 7.54 13.66 -23.78
CA GLY A 78 8.35 12.45 -23.67
C GLY A 78 9.79 12.80 -23.30
N VAL A 79 10.33 12.15 -22.28
CA VAL A 79 11.75 12.26 -21.91
C VAL A 79 12.36 10.86 -21.92
N ALA A 80 13.33 10.64 -22.80
CA ALA A 80 13.83 9.30 -23.08
C ALA A 80 15.34 9.26 -23.31
N ALA A 81 15.91 8.05 -23.27
CA ALA A 81 17.29 7.76 -23.67
C ALA A 81 18.35 8.71 -23.04
N GLY A 82 18.19 9.06 -21.77
CA GLY A 82 19.12 9.94 -21.05
C GLY A 82 18.82 11.45 -21.17
N GLY A 83 17.69 11.82 -21.76
CA GLY A 83 17.24 13.21 -21.84
C GLY A 83 16.83 13.77 -20.48
N VAL A 84 16.94 15.10 -20.31
CA VAL A 84 16.65 15.76 -19.02
C VAL A 84 15.74 16.96 -19.19
N VAL A 85 14.67 17.03 -18.40
CA VAL A 85 13.87 18.24 -18.21
C VAL A 85 14.10 18.76 -16.80
N SER A 86 14.36 20.06 -16.67
CA SER A 86 14.41 20.72 -15.37
C SER A 86 13.54 21.97 -15.38
N ALA A 87 12.71 22.17 -14.36
CA ALA A 87 11.88 23.37 -14.23
C ALA A 87 11.85 23.90 -12.79
N GLY A 88 11.37 25.13 -12.60
CA GLY A 88 11.01 25.59 -11.27
C GLY A 88 9.80 24.80 -10.74
N SER A 89 8.68 24.83 -11.46
CA SER A 89 7.49 24.03 -11.20
C SER A 89 7.00 23.31 -12.47
N GLY A 90 6.35 22.17 -12.30
CA GLY A 90 5.72 21.42 -13.39
C GLY A 90 4.21 21.33 -13.23
N PHE A 91 3.47 21.41 -14.33
CA PHE A 91 2.02 21.22 -14.34
C PHE A 91 1.63 20.27 -15.48
N LEU A 92 0.94 19.17 -15.16
CA LEU A 92 0.23 18.32 -16.13
C LEU A 92 -1.27 18.55 -15.97
N GLY A 93 -1.94 19.08 -17.00
CA GLY A 93 -3.36 19.45 -16.92
C GLY A 93 -3.58 20.66 -16.01
N TYR A 94 -3.05 21.82 -16.41
CA TYR A 94 -3.05 23.04 -15.60
C TYR A 94 -4.45 23.62 -15.39
N GLY A 95 -5.22 23.81 -16.48
CA GLY A 95 -6.55 24.40 -16.49
C GLY A 95 -7.68 23.36 -16.50
N PRO A 96 -8.95 23.80 -16.29
CA PRO A 96 -10.11 22.92 -16.43
C PRO A 96 -10.16 22.27 -17.82
N GLU A 97 -10.59 21.00 -17.90
CA GLU A 97 -10.67 20.18 -19.13
C GLU A 97 -9.35 19.94 -19.87
N ALA A 98 -8.26 20.62 -19.49
CA ALA A 98 -6.94 20.42 -20.07
C ALA A 98 -6.40 19.02 -19.75
N VAL A 99 -5.67 18.44 -20.69
CA VAL A 99 -5.02 17.13 -20.53
C VAL A 99 -3.52 17.30 -20.67
N GLY A 100 -2.78 16.96 -19.62
CA GLY A 100 -1.33 16.89 -19.63
C GLY A 100 -0.86 15.46 -19.47
N MET A 101 0.00 14.99 -20.38
CA MET A 101 0.60 13.67 -20.29
C MET A 101 2.13 13.74 -20.34
N ALA A 102 2.78 13.00 -19.44
CA ALA A 102 4.22 12.87 -19.39
C ALA A 102 4.63 11.40 -19.38
N THR A 103 5.67 11.06 -20.14
CA THR A 103 6.31 9.75 -20.09
C THR A 103 7.81 9.93 -19.98
N ILE A 104 8.37 9.48 -18.86
CA ILE A 104 9.80 9.54 -18.55
C ILE A 104 10.30 8.10 -18.54
N THR A 105 11.14 7.75 -19.49
CA THR A 105 11.48 6.35 -19.77
C THR A 105 12.95 6.16 -20.06
N GLY A 106 13.50 5.04 -19.60
CA GLY A 106 14.89 4.65 -19.82
C GLY A 106 15.86 5.23 -18.80
N SER A 107 16.90 4.46 -18.50
CA SER A 107 17.94 4.83 -17.54
C SER A 107 18.59 6.17 -17.88
N GLY A 108 18.76 7.01 -16.86
CA GLY A 108 19.35 8.34 -16.98
C GLY A 108 18.38 9.42 -17.46
N SER A 109 17.17 9.08 -17.91
CA SER A 109 16.14 10.06 -18.24
C SER A 109 15.56 10.69 -16.98
N LYS A 110 15.42 12.03 -16.95
CA LYS A 110 15.01 12.75 -15.74
C LYS A 110 14.01 13.88 -15.96
N TRP A 111 13.11 14.06 -15.00
CA TRP A 111 12.39 15.33 -14.80
C TRP A 111 12.61 15.86 -13.38
N ILE A 112 13.23 17.03 -13.27
CA ILE A 112 13.58 17.65 -11.99
C ILE A 112 12.83 18.98 -11.83
N ASN A 113 12.05 19.13 -10.77
CA ASN A 113 11.45 20.41 -10.38
C ASN A 113 12.10 20.92 -9.08
N SER A 114 12.47 22.20 -9.02
CA SER A 114 13.03 22.79 -7.79
C SER A 114 11.97 23.20 -6.76
N ARG A 115 10.71 23.31 -7.18
CA ARG A 115 9.53 23.60 -6.35
C ARG A 115 8.48 22.50 -6.51
N ASP A 116 7.28 22.82 -6.99
CA ASP A 116 6.12 21.93 -6.93
C ASP A 116 5.87 21.24 -8.27
N PHE A 117 5.40 19.99 -8.21
CA PHE A 117 4.91 19.25 -9.36
C PHE A 117 3.44 18.90 -9.18
N PHE A 118 2.59 19.39 -10.08
CA PHE A 118 1.16 19.12 -10.08
C PHE A 118 0.81 18.17 -11.23
N VAL A 119 0.35 16.97 -10.89
CA VAL A 119 -0.23 16.00 -11.81
C VAL A 119 -1.75 16.09 -11.65
N GLY A 120 -2.41 16.77 -12.59
CA GLY A 120 -3.82 17.13 -12.45
C GLY A 120 -3.99 18.32 -11.51
N ASN A 121 -3.73 19.54 -12.00
CA ASN A 121 -3.93 20.75 -11.21
C ASN A 121 -5.43 21.09 -11.14
N LYS A 122 -6.01 21.47 -12.28
CA LYS A 122 -7.47 21.68 -12.45
C LYS A 122 -8.07 20.78 -13.52
N GLY A 123 -7.24 20.22 -14.40
CA GLY A 123 -7.62 19.28 -15.45
C GLY A 123 -7.18 17.86 -15.12
N ARG A 124 -6.86 17.09 -16.16
CA ARG A 124 -6.33 15.74 -16.05
C ARG A 124 -4.83 15.74 -16.29
N GLY A 125 -4.05 15.23 -15.34
CA GLY A 125 -2.62 14.98 -15.49
C GLY A 125 -2.32 13.48 -15.40
N MET A 126 -1.44 13.00 -16.27
CA MET A 126 -0.96 11.63 -16.27
C MET A 126 0.56 11.60 -16.38
N LEU A 127 1.22 10.89 -15.47
CA LEU A 127 2.67 10.73 -15.46
C LEU A 127 3.05 9.26 -15.40
N ASN A 128 3.82 8.80 -16.39
CA ASN A 128 4.42 7.48 -16.41
C ASN A 128 5.93 7.60 -16.20
N ILE A 129 6.46 6.85 -15.24
CA ILE A 129 7.88 6.73 -14.93
C ILE A 129 8.25 5.27 -15.06
N GLU A 130 9.09 4.95 -16.03
CA GLU A 130 9.34 3.57 -16.42
C GLU A 130 10.79 3.33 -16.85
N ALA A 131 11.18 2.04 -16.90
CA ALA A 131 12.46 1.59 -17.41
C ALA A 131 13.70 2.28 -16.81
N GLY A 132 13.68 2.60 -15.51
CA GLY A 132 14.83 3.16 -14.80
C GLY A 132 14.93 4.70 -14.83
N ALA A 133 13.86 5.39 -15.21
CA ALA A 133 13.79 6.84 -15.20
C ALA A 133 13.56 7.44 -13.81
N GLU A 134 13.89 8.72 -13.63
CA GLU A 134 13.76 9.40 -12.34
C GLU A 134 12.96 10.71 -12.46
N VAL A 135 12.03 10.92 -11.53
CA VAL A 135 11.33 12.21 -11.36
C VAL A 135 11.50 12.69 -9.94
N SER A 136 11.89 13.96 -9.78
CA SER A 136 12.07 14.57 -8.46
C SER A 136 11.46 15.96 -8.38
N SER A 137 10.90 16.30 -7.21
CA SER A 137 10.31 17.61 -6.92
C SER A 137 10.47 17.97 -5.44
N SER A 138 10.21 19.22 -5.06
CA SER A 138 10.09 19.59 -3.64
C SER A 138 8.78 19.08 -3.05
N ASN A 139 7.65 19.44 -3.69
CA ASN A 139 6.34 18.84 -3.41
C ASN A 139 5.77 18.19 -4.66
N ILE A 140 4.93 17.17 -4.46
CA ILE A 140 4.21 16.48 -5.53
C ILE A 140 2.73 16.38 -5.14
N TYR A 141 1.86 16.81 -6.04
CA TYR A 141 0.40 16.81 -5.85
C TYR A 141 -0.27 16.05 -6.98
N LEU A 142 -1.14 15.10 -6.65
CA LEU A 142 -1.97 14.35 -7.60
C LEU A 142 -3.43 14.73 -7.36
N GLY A 143 -4.10 15.33 -8.33
CA GLY A 143 -5.49 15.77 -8.19
C GLY A 143 -5.63 16.91 -7.16
N TYR A 144 -5.08 18.09 -7.49
CA TYR A 144 -4.90 19.19 -6.53
C TYR A 144 -6.18 19.99 -6.21
N TRP A 145 -6.98 20.34 -7.23
CA TRP A 145 -8.26 21.05 -7.07
C TRP A 145 -9.48 20.13 -7.28
N GLY A 146 -10.67 20.60 -6.87
CA GLY A 146 -11.92 19.89 -7.12
C GLY A 146 -12.11 19.54 -8.60
N ASN A 147 -12.62 18.32 -8.86
CA ASN A 147 -12.82 17.72 -10.20
C ASN A 147 -11.55 17.48 -11.03
N SER A 148 -10.35 17.79 -10.52
CA SER A 148 -9.10 17.42 -11.20
C SER A 148 -8.81 15.93 -11.03
N ILE A 149 -8.06 15.36 -11.98
CA ILE A 149 -7.62 13.96 -11.96
C ILE A 149 -6.10 13.93 -12.11
N GLY A 150 -5.41 13.37 -11.12
CA GLY A 150 -3.97 13.12 -11.16
C GLY A 150 -3.65 11.65 -11.09
N GLU A 151 -3.02 11.12 -12.13
CA GLU A 151 -2.64 9.70 -12.22
C GLU A 151 -1.12 9.60 -12.39
N VAL A 152 -0.46 8.86 -11.49
CA VAL A 152 0.98 8.59 -11.57
C VAL A 152 1.22 7.09 -11.54
N SER A 153 2.03 6.60 -12.47
CA SER A 153 2.50 5.22 -12.52
C SER A 153 4.03 5.20 -12.45
N VAL A 154 4.56 4.44 -11.49
CA VAL A 154 6.01 4.21 -11.30
C VAL A 154 6.25 2.72 -11.46
N THR A 155 6.80 2.31 -12.60
CA THR A 155 6.89 0.90 -12.96
C THR A 155 8.27 0.47 -13.41
N GLY A 156 8.63 -0.77 -13.06
CA GLY A 156 9.90 -1.35 -13.46
C GLY A 156 11.05 -0.98 -12.52
N SER A 157 12.01 -1.91 -12.40
CA SER A 157 13.17 -1.75 -11.54
C SER A 157 13.97 -0.49 -11.87
N GLY A 158 14.31 0.27 -10.83
CA GLY A 158 15.10 1.50 -10.92
C GLY A 158 14.30 2.74 -11.30
N SER A 159 13.01 2.62 -11.63
CA SER A 159 12.12 3.77 -11.85
C SER A 159 11.80 4.44 -10.52
N LYS A 160 11.95 5.77 -10.44
CA LYS A 160 11.88 6.50 -9.17
C LYS A 160 11.02 7.76 -9.25
N LEU A 161 10.19 7.93 -8.22
CA LEU A 161 9.54 9.20 -7.90
C LEU A 161 10.02 9.67 -6.53
N THR A 162 10.58 10.88 -6.44
CA THR A 162 11.09 11.42 -5.18
C THR A 162 10.54 12.81 -4.89
N SER A 163 10.03 13.00 -3.68
CA SER A 163 9.68 14.32 -3.14
C SER A 163 10.60 14.65 -1.97
N SER A 164 11.25 15.81 -1.94
CA SER A 164 12.04 16.19 -0.75
C SER A 164 11.18 16.61 0.43
N GLU A 165 9.93 16.99 0.18
CA GLU A 165 8.94 17.36 1.19
C GLU A 165 7.69 16.47 1.05
N ASN A 166 6.59 17.01 0.53
CA ASN A 166 5.28 16.35 0.58
C ASN A 166 4.96 15.58 -0.70
N LEU A 167 4.32 14.42 -0.55
CA LEU A 167 3.57 13.74 -1.60
C LEU A 167 2.10 13.70 -1.17
N ILE A 168 1.23 14.39 -1.90
CA ILE A 168 -0.21 14.46 -1.59
C ILE A 168 -1.02 13.85 -2.73
N VAL A 169 -1.80 12.82 -2.41
CA VAL A 169 -2.66 12.09 -3.35
C VAL A 169 -4.12 12.43 -3.06
N GLY A 170 -4.75 13.18 -3.97
CA GLY A 170 -6.18 13.49 -3.93
C GLY A 170 -6.56 14.74 -3.14
N ARG A 171 -5.69 15.76 -3.00
CA ARG A 171 -5.89 16.92 -2.11
C ARG A 171 -7.28 17.56 -2.16
N GLY A 172 -7.81 17.73 -3.37
CA GLY A 172 -9.18 18.19 -3.57
C GLY A 172 -9.88 17.48 -4.74
N GLY A 173 -9.11 16.83 -5.61
CA GLY A 173 -9.59 16.04 -6.74
C GLY A 173 -9.37 14.53 -6.54
N SER A 174 -9.38 13.80 -7.65
CA SER A 174 -9.07 12.38 -7.68
C SER A 174 -7.57 12.19 -7.91
N GLY A 175 -6.88 11.51 -6.99
CA GLY A 175 -5.46 11.19 -7.11
C GLY A 175 -5.27 9.68 -7.07
N VAL A 176 -4.47 9.15 -7.99
CA VAL A 176 -4.12 7.72 -8.05
C VAL A 176 -2.61 7.58 -8.24
N LEU A 177 -1.98 6.84 -7.33
CA LEU A 177 -0.57 6.47 -7.42
C LEU A 177 -0.45 4.94 -7.54
N TRP A 178 0.13 4.48 -8.64
CA TRP A 178 0.44 3.07 -8.88
C TRP A 178 1.96 2.86 -8.86
N VAL A 179 2.44 1.91 -8.06
CA VAL A 179 3.86 1.57 -7.97
C VAL A 179 4.02 0.07 -8.11
N ASP A 180 4.68 -0.40 -9.18
CA ASP A 180 4.71 -1.83 -9.51
C ASP A 180 6.01 -2.27 -10.21
N GLY A 181 6.27 -3.57 -10.28
CA GLY A 181 7.43 -4.13 -10.98
C GLY A 181 8.79 -3.64 -10.47
N GLY A 182 8.91 -3.34 -9.17
CA GLY A 182 10.14 -2.82 -8.56
C GLY A 182 10.33 -1.31 -8.64
N GLY A 183 9.26 -0.55 -8.92
CA GLY A 183 9.27 0.90 -8.83
C GLY A 183 9.44 1.40 -7.39
N GLU A 184 10.04 2.58 -7.22
CA GLU A 184 10.32 3.16 -5.91
C GLU A 184 9.75 4.58 -5.78
N VAL A 185 9.04 4.83 -4.69
CA VAL A 185 8.55 6.15 -4.30
C VAL A 185 9.13 6.52 -2.94
N ALA A 186 9.74 7.70 -2.85
CA ALA A 186 10.28 8.22 -1.60
C ALA A 186 9.81 9.65 -1.36
N CYS A 187 9.36 9.94 -0.15
CA CYS A 187 9.08 11.31 0.26
C CYS A 187 9.41 11.54 1.74
N LYS A 188 9.37 12.81 2.17
CA LYS A 188 9.48 13.11 3.60
C LYS A 188 8.16 12.79 4.28
N TYR A 189 7.06 13.34 3.77
CA TYR A 189 5.70 13.20 4.27
C TYR A 189 4.76 12.75 3.15
N ALA A 190 3.86 11.80 3.44
CA ALA A 190 2.82 11.37 2.51
C ALA A 190 1.42 11.56 3.10
N GLN A 191 0.50 12.05 2.27
CA GLN A 191 -0.91 12.17 2.60
C GLN A 191 -1.78 11.65 1.46
N ILE A 192 -2.68 10.72 1.78
CA ILE A 192 -3.61 10.10 0.84
C ILE A 192 -5.01 10.50 1.28
N GLU A 193 -5.68 11.32 0.47
CA GLU A 193 -7.01 11.88 0.76
C GLU A 193 -7.92 11.89 -0.47
N SER A 194 -7.91 10.80 -1.24
CA SER A 194 -8.72 10.68 -2.44
C SER A 194 -10.04 9.93 -2.24
N VAL A 195 -11.07 10.38 -2.97
CA VAL A 195 -12.33 9.64 -3.15
C VAL A 195 -12.22 8.45 -4.11
N ALA A 196 -11.10 8.31 -4.82
CA ALA A 196 -10.83 7.12 -5.62
C ALA A 196 -10.70 5.89 -4.70
N ARG A 197 -11.34 4.79 -5.10
CA ARG A 197 -11.01 3.48 -4.54
C ARG A 197 -9.59 3.12 -4.96
N GLU A 198 -8.80 2.56 -4.04
CA GLU A 198 -7.40 2.18 -4.28
C GLU A 198 -6.54 3.36 -4.79
N SER A 199 -6.62 4.49 -4.10
CA SER A 199 -5.93 5.71 -4.48
C SER A 199 -4.41 5.61 -4.41
N THR A 200 -3.87 4.64 -3.67
CA THR A 200 -2.47 4.23 -3.79
C THR A 200 -2.35 2.72 -3.77
N VAL A 201 -1.65 2.17 -4.76
CA VAL A 201 -1.39 0.74 -4.91
C VAL A 201 0.12 0.49 -5.00
N ILE A 202 0.62 -0.36 -4.10
CA ILE A 202 2.02 -0.80 -4.07
C ILE A 202 2.04 -2.30 -4.35
N GLY A 203 2.50 -2.64 -5.54
CA GLY A 203 2.53 -4.00 -6.09
C GLY A 203 3.90 -4.67 -6.06
N LEU A 204 4.16 -5.51 -7.05
CA LEU A 204 5.24 -6.50 -7.08
C LEU A 204 6.63 -5.88 -6.88
N GLY A 205 7.27 -6.23 -5.77
CA GLY A 205 8.64 -5.79 -5.44
C GLY A 205 8.82 -4.28 -5.26
N SER A 206 7.72 -3.53 -5.26
CA SER A 206 7.72 -2.07 -5.23
C SER A 206 7.82 -1.51 -3.82
N LYS A 207 8.24 -0.25 -3.72
CA LYS A 207 8.48 0.41 -2.43
C LYS A 207 7.85 1.79 -2.36
N LEU A 208 7.23 2.08 -1.23
CA LEU A 208 6.94 3.45 -0.77
C LEU A 208 7.65 3.69 0.56
N THR A 209 8.43 4.75 0.66
CA THR A 209 9.12 5.13 1.89
C THR A 209 8.85 6.56 2.27
N THR A 210 8.45 6.78 3.52
CA THR A 210 8.37 8.11 4.13
C THR A 210 9.40 8.24 5.24
N SER A 211 10.10 9.38 5.32
CA SER A 211 11.02 9.65 6.44
C SER A 211 10.30 10.16 7.70
N THR A 212 9.06 10.63 7.56
CA THR A 212 8.18 11.06 8.66
C THR A 212 6.83 10.35 8.59
N ASP A 213 5.74 11.07 8.39
CA ASP A 213 4.39 10.51 8.50
C ASP A 213 3.91 9.99 7.15
N LEU A 214 3.15 8.90 7.19
CA LEU A 214 2.22 8.48 6.15
C LEU A 214 0.80 8.56 6.71
N ARG A 215 -0.03 9.45 6.16
CA ARG A 215 -1.43 9.63 6.58
C ARG A 215 -2.40 9.17 5.52
N VAL A 216 -3.32 8.29 5.89
CA VAL A 216 -4.41 7.80 5.03
C VAL A 216 -5.73 8.32 5.57
N GLY A 217 -6.32 9.27 4.83
CA GLY A 217 -7.62 9.89 5.07
C GLY A 217 -7.65 11.21 5.85
N TYR A 218 -6.55 11.98 5.88
CA TYR A 218 -6.50 13.21 6.70
C TYR A 218 -7.59 14.25 6.36
N GLY A 219 -7.83 14.59 5.09
CA GLY A 219 -8.86 15.57 4.69
C GLY A 219 -10.17 14.99 4.15
N GLY A 220 -10.31 13.66 4.09
CA GLY A 220 -11.41 12.95 3.44
C GLY A 220 -11.22 11.43 3.47
N SER A 221 -11.78 10.70 2.49
CA SER A 221 -11.47 9.27 2.34
C SER A 221 -10.02 9.08 1.88
N GLY A 222 -9.40 7.97 2.24
CA GLY A 222 -8.09 7.58 1.71
C GLY A 222 -7.99 6.06 1.64
N SER A 223 -7.34 5.54 0.60
CA SER A 223 -7.10 4.11 0.50
C SER A 223 -5.66 3.79 0.10
N LEU A 224 -5.06 2.85 0.81
CA LEU A 224 -3.75 2.29 0.51
C LEU A 224 -3.87 0.77 0.39
N TYR A 225 -3.46 0.22 -0.74
CA TYR A 225 -3.48 -1.21 -1.01
C TYR A 225 -2.06 -1.69 -1.29
N VAL A 226 -1.59 -2.66 -0.49
CA VAL A 226 -0.24 -3.22 -0.60
C VAL A 226 -0.36 -4.71 -0.86
N ALA A 227 0.14 -5.16 -2.01
CA ALA A 227 0.01 -6.54 -2.48
C ALA A 227 1.25 -7.03 -3.24
N GLY A 228 1.28 -8.33 -3.53
CA GLY A 228 2.29 -8.94 -4.41
C GLY A 228 3.73 -8.80 -3.92
N GLY A 229 3.99 -8.66 -2.61
CA GLY A 229 5.34 -8.43 -2.12
C GLY A 229 5.75 -6.95 -2.06
N GLY A 230 4.81 -6.03 -2.27
CA GLY A 230 5.02 -4.60 -2.11
C GLY A 230 5.37 -4.22 -0.66
N ARG A 231 6.20 -3.20 -0.49
CA ARG A 231 6.67 -2.75 0.83
C ARG A 231 6.41 -1.28 1.05
N VAL A 232 5.82 -0.96 2.19
CA VAL A 232 5.63 0.41 2.67
C VAL A 232 6.42 0.58 3.96
N SER A 233 7.15 1.68 4.11
CA SER A 233 7.82 2.03 5.35
C SER A 233 7.53 3.48 5.70
N SER A 234 7.15 3.72 6.95
CA SER A 234 6.93 5.05 7.49
C SER A 234 7.45 5.12 8.91
N ARG A 235 7.94 6.30 9.33
CA ARG A 235 8.21 6.51 10.76
C ARG A 235 6.90 6.47 11.55
N SER A 236 5.91 7.23 11.10
CA SER A 236 4.59 7.27 11.75
C SER A 236 3.47 7.02 10.75
N GLY A 237 2.75 5.92 10.90
CA GLY A 237 1.53 5.61 10.15
C GLY A 237 0.29 6.14 10.85
N TYR A 238 -0.59 6.81 10.11
CA TYR A 238 -1.89 7.25 10.60
C TYR A 238 -2.98 6.82 9.63
N ILE A 239 -3.98 6.11 10.15
CA ILE A 239 -5.18 5.74 9.41
C ILE A 239 -6.37 6.34 10.14
N GLY A 240 -7.15 7.15 9.44
CA GLY A 240 -8.40 7.67 9.98
C GLY A 240 -8.87 8.87 9.19
N SER A 241 -9.99 9.44 9.61
CA SER A 241 -10.65 10.51 8.88
C SER A 241 -11.01 11.70 9.75
N PHE A 242 -10.93 12.90 9.18
CA PHE A 242 -11.42 14.13 9.76
C PHE A 242 -12.83 14.52 9.28
N SER A 243 -13.54 13.62 8.56
CA SER A 243 -14.96 13.76 8.20
C SER A 243 -15.80 12.52 8.54
N ASP A 244 -17.02 12.73 9.04
CA ASP A 244 -17.96 11.69 9.48
C ASP A 244 -18.60 10.89 8.32
N GLN A 245 -18.47 11.39 7.09
CA GLN A 245 -18.98 10.80 5.84
C GLN A 245 -17.96 9.95 5.09
N THR A 246 -16.74 9.82 5.61
CA THR A 246 -15.62 9.23 4.88
C THR A 246 -15.03 8.04 5.64
N VAL A 247 -14.45 7.11 4.89
CA VAL A 247 -13.82 5.90 5.42
C VAL A 247 -12.40 5.87 4.89
N SER A 248 -11.46 5.61 5.79
CA SER A 248 -10.06 5.42 5.45
C SER A 248 -9.69 3.97 5.63
N GLU A 249 -9.11 3.37 4.60
CA GLU A 249 -8.81 1.94 4.58
C GLU A 249 -7.38 1.71 4.13
N VAL A 250 -6.64 0.91 4.90
CA VAL A 250 -5.37 0.35 4.45
C VAL A 250 -5.54 -1.16 4.41
N THR A 251 -5.13 -1.77 3.31
CA THR A 251 -5.14 -3.23 3.16
C THR A 251 -3.74 -3.71 2.81
N ILE A 252 -3.21 -4.64 3.62
CA ILE A 252 -1.95 -5.33 3.39
C ILE A 252 -2.29 -6.80 3.14
N THR A 253 -2.01 -7.31 1.95
CA THR A 253 -2.46 -8.63 1.54
C THR A 253 -1.47 -9.36 0.65
N GLY A 254 -1.46 -10.68 0.71
CA GLY A 254 -0.60 -11.53 -0.11
C GLY A 254 0.80 -11.73 0.48
N PRO A 255 1.47 -12.84 0.16
CA PRO A 255 2.81 -13.15 0.67
C PRO A 255 3.85 -12.05 0.38
N GLY A 256 4.64 -11.72 1.39
CA GLY A 256 5.74 -10.75 1.29
C GLY A 256 5.32 -9.28 1.29
N SER A 257 4.01 -8.99 1.22
CA SER A 257 3.48 -7.64 1.31
C SER A 257 3.60 -7.13 2.75
N GLN A 258 4.18 -5.93 2.93
CA GLN A 258 4.54 -5.46 4.26
C GLN A 258 4.35 -3.95 4.44
N TRP A 259 3.91 -3.55 5.63
CA TRP A 259 3.98 -2.16 6.09
C TRP A 259 4.72 -2.06 7.42
N ASP A 260 5.89 -1.41 7.38
CA ASP A 260 6.74 -1.16 8.53
C ASP A 260 6.52 0.23 9.13
N ASN A 261 6.35 0.28 10.45
CA ASN A 261 6.10 1.50 11.20
C ASN A 261 6.95 1.56 12.47
N ASP A 262 7.45 2.75 12.84
CA ASP A 262 7.90 2.96 14.21
C ASP A 262 6.67 3.17 15.11
N PHE A 263 5.79 4.10 14.71
CA PHE A 263 4.52 4.38 15.37
C PHE A 263 3.35 4.13 14.41
N LEU A 264 2.28 3.51 14.90
CA LEU A 264 1.07 3.32 14.10
C LEU A 264 -0.18 3.73 14.91
N VAL A 265 -1.00 4.59 14.32
CA VAL A 265 -2.30 4.99 14.87
C VAL A 265 -3.41 4.59 13.90
N VAL A 266 -4.35 3.79 14.39
CA VAL A 266 -5.56 3.41 13.64
C VAL A 266 -6.79 4.02 14.34
N GLY A 267 -7.63 4.70 13.56
CA GLY A 267 -8.74 5.50 14.08
C GLY A 267 -8.36 6.96 14.35
N TYR A 268 -7.35 7.50 13.67
CA TYR A 268 -6.87 8.86 13.87
C TYR A 268 -7.88 9.93 13.39
N GLY A 269 -8.35 10.79 14.27
CA GLY A 269 -9.23 11.91 13.92
C GLY A 269 -9.72 12.76 15.10
N PRO A 270 -10.44 13.88 14.86
CA PRO A 270 -11.05 14.72 15.89
C PRO A 270 -12.12 13.96 16.68
N LYS A 271 -12.40 14.33 17.93
CA LYS A 271 -13.51 13.70 18.69
C LYS A 271 -14.82 13.67 17.88
N ASN A 272 -15.45 12.50 17.80
CA ASN A 272 -16.63 12.14 17.01
C ASN A 272 -16.44 11.96 15.48
N VAL A 273 -15.19 11.94 15.00
CA VAL A 273 -14.84 11.80 13.59
C VAL A 273 -13.53 11.00 13.48
N GLY A 274 -13.43 9.90 12.74
CA GLY A 274 -12.16 9.15 12.83
C GLY A 274 -12.07 7.74 12.27
N GLY A 275 -13.12 7.20 11.64
CA GLY A 275 -13.11 5.80 11.19
C GLY A 275 -11.92 5.48 10.30
N GLY A 276 -11.02 4.63 10.78
CA GLY A 276 -9.87 4.10 10.06
C GLY A 276 -9.84 2.59 10.20
N THR A 277 -9.72 1.87 9.09
CA THR A 277 -9.63 0.41 9.09
C THR A 277 -8.28 -0.02 8.51
N LEU A 278 -7.58 -0.87 9.24
CA LEU A 278 -6.43 -1.61 8.74
C LEU A 278 -6.84 -3.06 8.53
N ASN A 279 -6.81 -3.55 7.29
CA ASN A 279 -6.99 -4.96 6.98
C ASN A 279 -5.64 -5.63 6.72
N ILE A 280 -5.42 -6.79 7.31
CA ILE A 280 -4.23 -7.60 7.13
C ILE A 280 -4.68 -9.02 6.79
N THR A 281 -4.40 -9.50 5.58
CA THR A 281 -4.94 -10.78 5.08
C THR A 281 -3.90 -11.56 4.28
N ASP A 282 -4.11 -12.86 4.08
CA ASP A 282 -3.45 -13.66 3.03
C ASP A 282 -1.90 -13.62 3.03
N GLY A 283 -1.26 -13.54 4.20
CA GLY A 283 0.19 -13.45 4.33
C GLY A 283 0.75 -12.03 4.39
N GLY A 284 -0.11 -11.01 4.39
CA GLY A 284 0.27 -9.63 4.62
C GLY A 284 0.81 -9.41 6.05
N LEU A 285 1.81 -8.55 6.19
CA LEU A 285 2.49 -8.27 7.45
C LEU A 285 2.48 -6.77 7.78
N VAL A 286 2.12 -6.43 9.02
CA VAL A 286 2.34 -5.09 9.57
C VAL A 286 3.27 -5.19 10.76
N THR A 287 4.31 -4.35 10.80
CA THR A 287 5.23 -4.28 11.95
C THR A 287 5.13 -2.91 12.62
N VAL A 288 5.22 -2.89 13.95
CA VAL A 288 5.23 -1.67 14.76
C VAL A 288 6.38 -1.73 15.78
N ALA A 289 7.40 -0.90 15.58
CA ALA A 289 8.65 -0.95 16.33
C ALA A 289 8.58 -0.26 17.71
N GLU A 290 7.73 0.75 17.88
CA GLU A 290 7.61 1.52 19.12
C GLU A 290 6.21 1.41 19.73
N SER A 291 5.20 2.07 19.17
CA SER A 291 3.85 2.09 19.74
C SER A 291 2.75 1.93 18.70
N LEU A 292 1.84 1.00 19.00
CA LEU A 292 0.58 0.83 18.29
C LEU A 292 -0.55 1.42 19.14
N ARG A 293 -1.27 2.39 18.60
CA ARG A 293 -2.45 2.99 19.23
C ARG A 293 -3.69 2.75 18.40
N LEU A 294 -4.72 2.21 19.04
CA LEU A 294 -6.06 2.06 18.47
C LEU A 294 -6.99 3.05 19.18
N ASP A 295 -7.30 4.15 18.51
CA ASP A 295 -8.10 5.23 19.09
C ASP A 295 -9.59 5.03 18.78
N PRO A 296 -10.45 4.79 19.79
CA PRO A 296 -11.88 4.82 19.58
C PRO A 296 -12.36 6.24 19.68
N VAL A 297 -12.85 6.75 18.56
CA VAL A 297 -13.43 8.08 18.53
C VAL A 297 -14.95 7.94 18.67
N THR A 298 -15.45 7.91 19.91
CA THR A 298 -16.87 7.65 20.29
C THR A 298 -17.48 6.33 19.79
N PRO A 299 -18.46 5.76 20.53
CA PRO A 299 -19.14 4.55 20.08
C PRO A 299 -19.67 4.67 18.64
N GLY A 300 -19.17 3.83 17.73
CA GLY A 300 -19.63 3.74 16.34
C GLY A 300 -18.74 4.38 15.26
N LYS A 301 -17.59 4.98 15.63
CA LYS A 301 -16.57 5.48 14.68
C LYS A 301 -15.16 5.04 15.11
N ASP A 302 -15.04 3.78 15.53
CA ASP A 302 -13.82 3.21 16.08
C ASP A 302 -12.77 2.92 15.00
N GLY A 303 -11.50 3.04 15.36
CA GLY A 303 -10.39 2.45 14.61
C GLY A 303 -10.39 0.93 14.75
N PHE A 304 -10.37 0.21 13.64
CA PHE A 304 -10.33 -1.25 13.63
C PHE A 304 -9.06 -1.76 12.95
N VAL A 305 -8.40 -2.72 13.62
CA VAL A 305 -7.47 -3.62 12.93
C VAL A 305 -8.22 -4.92 12.69
N ASN A 306 -8.32 -5.30 11.43
CA ASN A 306 -8.96 -6.49 10.92
C ASN A 306 -7.88 -7.43 10.43
N ILE A 307 -7.81 -8.62 11.01
CA ILE A 307 -6.86 -9.63 10.58
C ILE A 307 -7.65 -10.87 10.18
N SER A 308 -7.58 -11.30 8.92
CA SER A 308 -8.17 -12.57 8.49
C SER A 308 -7.08 -13.63 8.31
N THR A 309 -7.45 -14.82 7.84
CA THR A 309 -6.55 -15.96 7.64
C THR A 309 -5.24 -15.57 6.94
N GLY A 310 -4.12 -15.95 7.57
CA GLY A 310 -2.76 -15.66 7.13
C GLY A 310 -2.27 -14.24 7.42
N GLY A 311 -3.12 -13.33 7.90
CA GLY A 311 -2.73 -11.97 8.25
C GLY A 311 -1.84 -11.93 9.51
N MET A 312 -0.84 -11.06 9.49
CA MET A 312 0.19 -10.99 10.54
C MET A 312 0.39 -9.56 11.07
N LEU A 313 0.32 -9.41 12.40
CA LEU A 313 0.63 -8.17 13.12
C LEU A 313 1.78 -8.40 14.09
N ALA A 314 2.89 -7.70 13.90
CA ALA A 314 4.07 -7.76 14.75
C ALA A 314 4.21 -6.49 15.59
N VAL A 315 4.38 -6.64 16.90
CA VAL A 315 4.72 -5.54 17.83
C VAL A 315 6.05 -5.83 18.51
N PHE A 316 6.87 -4.79 18.71
CA PHE A 316 8.17 -4.97 19.33
C PHE A 316 8.05 -5.30 20.82
N GLY A 317 8.93 -6.18 21.30
CA GLY A 317 8.98 -6.68 22.68
C GLY A 317 8.58 -8.15 22.80
N ASP A 318 9.01 -8.79 23.88
CA ASP A 318 8.61 -10.16 24.22
C ASP A 318 7.28 -10.16 24.99
N VAL A 319 6.19 -10.15 24.22
CA VAL A 319 4.81 -10.15 24.72
C VAL A 319 3.97 -11.31 24.17
N ALA A 320 4.64 -12.35 23.64
CA ALA A 320 3.97 -13.51 23.05
C ALA A 320 3.52 -14.56 24.08
N GLY A 321 3.78 -14.35 25.37
CA GLY A 321 3.43 -15.30 26.42
C GLY A 321 1.92 -15.47 26.65
N SER A 322 1.11 -14.49 26.25
CA SER A 322 -0.35 -14.58 26.20
C SER A 322 -0.95 -13.45 25.37
N LEU A 323 -2.17 -13.64 24.86
CA LEU A 323 -2.90 -12.58 24.17
C LEU A 323 -3.14 -11.35 25.08
N THR A 324 -3.35 -11.55 26.39
CA THR A 324 -3.48 -10.44 27.34
C THR A 324 -2.21 -9.59 27.41
N GLN A 325 -1.02 -10.19 27.37
CA GLN A 325 0.24 -9.45 27.32
C GLN A 325 0.41 -8.72 25.99
N PHE A 326 0.11 -9.38 24.87
CA PHE A 326 0.19 -8.79 23.54
C PHE A 326 -0.75 -7.58 23.39
N LEU A 327 -2.01 -7.71 23.81
CA LEU A 327 -2.97 -6.61 23.78
C LEU A 327 -2.65 -5.54 24.83
N GLY A 328 -1.98 -5.90 25.92
CA GLY A 328 -1.64 -4.98 27.02
C GLY A 328 -0.60 -3.92 26.67
N VAL A 329 0.16 -4.10 25.57
CA VAL A 329 1.10 -3.08 25.06
C VAL A 329 0.48 -2.17 24.00
N ILE A 330 -0.73 -2.45 23.55
CA ILE A 330 -1.45 -1.64 22.57
C ILE A 330 -2.17 -0.51 23.31
N GLU A 331 -1.92 0.73 22.89
CA GLU A 331 -2.52 1.90 23.50
C GLU A 331 -3.94 2.15 22.98
N GLY A 332 -4.77 2.76 23.82
CA GLY A 332 -6.14 3.14 23.49
C GLY A 332 -7.16 2.06 23.84
N SER A 333 -8.35 2.17 23.26
CA SER A 333 -9.47 1.27 23.53
C SER A 333 -10.17 0.76 22.26
N GLY A 334 -9.54 0.93 21.10
CA GLY A 334 -9.95 0.28 19.87
C GLY A 334 -9.78 -1.25 19.93
N THR A 335 -10.28 -1.94 18.90
CA THR A 335 -10.38 -3.41 18.92
C THR A 335 -9.61 -4.02 17.74
N ILE A 336 -8.78 -5.04 18.01
CA ILE A 336 -8.33 -5.99 16.99
C ILE A 336 -9.44 -7.01 16.79
N ARG A 337 -9.83 -7.22 15.53
CA ARG A 337 -10.85 -8.18 15.13
C ARG A 337 -10.23 -9.26 14.25
N TYR A 338 -10.79 -10.45 14.34
CA TYR A 338 -10.49 -11.56 13.48
C TYR A 338 -11.74 -12.06 12.76
N TRP A 339 -11.55 -12.66 11.59
CA TRP A 339 -12.63 -13.18 10.78
C TRP A 339 -12.96 -14.62 11.16
N LEU A 340 -14.23 -14.89 11.45
CA LEU A 340 -14.80 -16.23 11.57
C LEU A 340 -15.78 -16.43 10.42
N ASP A 341 -15.58 -17.40 9.53
CA ASP A 341 -16.41 -17.58 8.34
C ASP A 341 -17.92 -17.69 8.64
N GLU A 342 -18.29 -18.22 9.81
CA GLU A 342 -19.68 -18.39 10.23
C GLU A 342 -20.29 -17.15 10.91
N VAL A 343 -19.47 -16.27 11.51
CA VAL A 343 -19.93 -15.19 12.43
C VAL A 343 -19.47 -13.80 11.99
N GLY A 344 -18.57 -13.72 10.99
CA GLY A 344 -17.94 -12.49 10.53
C GLY A 344 -16.88 -11.95 11.50
N TRP A 345 -16.62 -10.64 11.44
CA TRP A 345 -15.63 -9.97 12.29
C TRP A 345 -16.00 -10.03 13.78
N SER A 346 -15.13 -10.66 14.57
CA SER A 346 -15.27 -10.79 16.03
C SER A 346 -14.05 -10.24 16.76
N PRO A 347 -14.16 -9.71 18.00
CA PRO A 347 -13.01 -9.27 18.78
C PRO A 347 -12.01 -10.41 19.04
N ILE A 348 -10.71 -10.18 18.82
CA ILE A 348 -9.67 -11.20 19.04
C ILE A 348 -9.60 -11.67 20.50
N SER A 349 -10.07 -10.87 21.46
CA SER A 349 -10.13 -11.25 22.87
C SER A 349 -11.01 -12.47 23.16
N GLY A 350 -11.92 -12.83 22.25
CA GLY A 350 -12.73 -14.05 22.31
C GLY A 350 -12.13 -15.24 21.55
N ALA A 351 -10.96 -15.09 20.94
CA ALA A 351 -10.31 -16.11 20.12
C ALA A 351 -9.52 -17.11 20.98
N THR A 352 -9.32 -18.32 20.46
CA THR A 352 -8.58 -19.42 21.09
C THR A 352 -7.21 -19.60 20.43
N GLN A 353 -6.13 -19.52 21.23
CA GLN A 353 -4.77 -19.73 20.74
C GLN A 353 -4.57 -21.17 20.21
N GLY A 354 -3.87 -21.32 19.09
CA GLY A 354 -3.65 -22.59 18.40
C GLY A 354 -4.84 -23.08 17.59
N VAL A 355 -5.97 -22.36 17.62
CA VAL A 355 -7.15 -22.61 16.78
C VAL A 355 -7.36 -21.42 15.86
N ASP A 356 -7.62 -20.25 16.44
CA ASP A 356 -7.97 -19.03 15.72
C ASP A 356 -6.74 -18.17 15.42
N TYR A 357 -5.71 -18.23 16.26
CA TYR A 357 -4.48 -17.47 16.11
C TYR A 357 -3.27 -18.16 16.75
N GLU A 358 -2.08 -17.77 16.30
CA GLU A 358 -0.81 -18.10 16.94
C GLU A 358 -0.11 -16.84 17.45
N LEU A 359 0.68 -17.00 18.51
CA LEU A 359 1.56 -15.96 19.07
C LEU A 359 2.97 -16.53 19.18
N GLN A 360 3.93 -15.81 18.61
CA GLN A 360 5.34 -16.21 18.62
C GLN A 360 6.25 -15.02 18.83
N HIS A 361 7.23 -15.15 19.72
CA HIS A 361 8.33 -14.20 19.83
C HIS A 361 9.53 -14.65 18.99
N PHE A 362 10.17 -13.71 18.29
CA PHE A 362 11.31 -13.97 17.42
C PHE A 362 12.59 -13.41 18.03
N SER A 363 13.51 -14.29 18.40
CA SER A 363 14.82 -13.91 18.96
C SER A 363 15.93 -13.76 17.92
N THR A 364 15.64 -14.01 16.63
CA THR A 364 16.57 -13.92 15.50
C THR A 364 15.80 -13.64 14.20
N GLY A 365 16.51 -13.36 13.10
CA GLY A 365 15.92 -13.10 11.79
C GLY A 365 15.36 -11.69 11.62
N ASP A 366 14.60 -11.47 10.55
CA ASP A 366 14.08 -10.15 10.17
C ASP A 366 13.08 -9.57 11.19
N LEU A 367 12.42 -10.45 11.96
CA LEU A 367 11.52 -10.08 13.06
C LEU A 367 12.21 -10.14 14.44
N HIS A 368 13.54 -10.11 14.50
CA HIS A 368 14.26 -10.12 15.79
C HIS A 368 13.72 -9.04 16.74
N GLY A 369 13.29 -9.47 17.92
CA GLY A 369 12.75 -8.61 18.98
C GLY A 369 11.25 -8.39 18.92
N TYR A 370 10.54 -8.91 17.91
CA TYR A 370 9.10 -8.77 17.77
C TYR A 370 8.34 -9.99 18.32
N SER A 371 7.15 -9.73 18.85
CA SER A 371 6.09 -10.70 19.03
C SER A 371 5.09 -10.58 17.87
N LEU A 372 4.80 -11.70 17.22
CA LEU A 372 3.95 -11.82 16.06
C LEU A 372 2.61 -12.47 16.45
N LEU A 373 1.52 -11.79 16.13
CA LEU A 373 0.16 -12.36 16.10
C LEU A 373 -0.17 -12.75 14.67
N THR A 374 -0.49 -14.02 14.45
CA THR A 374 -0.94 -14.55 13.16
C THR A 374 -2.35 -15.06 13.31
N VAL A 375 -3.30 -14.57 12.51
CA VAL A 375 -4.71 -15.04 12.53
C VAL A 375 -4.96 -16.06 11.44
N GLY A 376 -5.72 -17.09 11.77
CA GLY A 376 -5.88 -18.28 10.97
C GLY A 376 -4.58 -19.08 11.02
N THR A 377 -4.66 -20.31 11.52
CA THR A 377 -3.52 -21.21 11.46
C THR A 377 -3.20 -21.46 9.99
N ILE A 378 -2.10 -20.92 9.47
CA ILE A 378 -1.32 -21.68 8.49
C ILE A 378 -0.57 -22.70 9.34
N SER A 379 -1.29 -23.69 9.89
CA SER A 379 -0.60 -24.96 10.11
C SER A 379 -0.12 -25.33 8.72
N ALA A 380 1.19 -25.50 8.54
CA ALA A 380 1.73 -25.91 7.26
C ALA A 380 1.04 -27.23 6.90
N GLY A 381 -0.03 -27.13 6.11
CA GLY A 381 -0.75 -28.28 5.66
C GLY A 381 0.16 -29.15 4.81
N PRO A 382 -0.32 -30.33 4.41
CA PRO A 382 0.41 -31.15 3.48
C PRO A 382 0.81 -30.33 2.24
N PRO A 383 1.97 -30.58 1.60
CA PRO A 383 2.38 -29.85 0.41
C PRO A 383 1.24 -29.77 -0.62
N GLY A 384 0.86 -28.59 -1.07
CA GLY A 384 -0.30 -28.41 -1.96
C GLY A 384 -1.55 -27.87 -1.27
N ASP A 385 -1.54 -27.77 0.06
CA ASP A 385 -2.44 -26.88 0.82
C ASP A 385 -1.98 -25.45 0.56
N PHE A 386 -2.62 -24.81 -0.43
CA PHE A 386 -2.35 -23.44 -0.80
C PHE A 386 -3.21 -22.47 -0.02
N ASN A 387 -4.35 -22.92 0.50
CA ASN A 387 -5.30 -22.07 1.18
C ASN A 387 -5.06 -21.95 2.70
N GLY A 388 -4.21 -22.81 3.25
CA GLY A 388 -3.81 -22.87 4.64
C GLY A 388 -4.88 -23.46 5.55
N ASP A 389 -5.86 -24.20 5.03
CA ASP A 389 -6.94 -24.80 5.83
C ASP A 389 -6.60 -26.19 6.37
N THR A 390 -5.35 -26.63 6.17
CA THR A 390 -4.76 -27.90 6.61
C THR A 390 -5.23 -29.13 5.84
N ILE A 391 -6.01 -28.93 4.77
CA ILE A 391 -6.53 -29.95 3.86
C ILE A 391 -6.06 -29.59 2.45
N VAL A 392 -5.80 -30.59 1.62
CA VAL A 392 -5.53 -30.36 0.18
C VAL A 392 -6.77 -30.74 -0.60
N ASP A 393 -7.56 -29.77 -1.04
CA ASP A 393 -8.83 -29.98 -1.72
C ASP A 393 -9.08 -29.04 -2.92
N GLY A 394 -10.34 -28.95 -3.38
CA GLY A 394 -10.69 -28.12 -4.53
C GLY A 394 -10.50 -26.61 -4.31
N ALA A 395 -10.51 -26.14 -3.06
CA ALA A 395 -10.29 -24.74 -2.72
C ALA A 395 -8.83 -24.33 -2.94
N ASP A 396 -7.87 -25.23 -2.72
CA ASP A 396 -6.46 -25.01 -3.06
C ASP A 396 -6.24 -24.87 -4.56
N LEU A 397 -6.92 -25.71 -5.35
CA LEU A 397 -6.86 -25.61 -6.81
C LEU A 397 -7.34 -24.24 -7.28
N LEU A 398 -8.42 -23.73 -6.69
CA LEU A 398 -8.94 -22.39 -6.99
C LEU A 398 -7.95 -21.30 -6.57
N ARG A 399 -7.24 -21.47 -5.46
CA ARG A 399 -6.21 -20.52 -5.02
C ARG A 399 -4.99 -20.53 -5.94
N TRP A 400 -4.54 -21.70 -6.39
CA TRP A 400 -3.51 -21.83 -7.44
C TRP A 400 -3.94 -21.16 -8.76
N GLN A 401 -5.17 -21.40 -9.23
CA GLN A 401 -5.70 -20.77 -10.46
C GLN A 401 -5.74 -19.24 -10.39
N ARG A 402 -5.76 -18.67 -9.18
CA ARG A 402 -5.75 -17.23 -8.92
C ARG A 402 -4.36 -16.67 -8.60
N GLY A 403 -3.31 -17.49 -8.72
CA GLY A 403 -1.93 -17.10 -8.46
C GLY A 403 -1.55 -17.02 -6.98
N GLY A 404 -2.34 -17.65 -6.09
CA GLY A 404 -2.12 -17.65 -4.64
C GLY A 404 -1.27 -18.82 -4.11
N SER A 405 -0.53 -19.52 -4.98
CA SER A 405 0.42 -20.59 -4.64
C SER A 405 1.87 -20.05 -4.58
N PRO A 406 2.84 -20.80 -4.00
CA PRO A 406 4.23 -20.34 -3.85
C PRO A 406 4.92 -19.90 -5.15
N ASP A 407 4.69 -20.61 -6.26
CA ASP A 407 5.09 -20.28 -7.62
C ASP A 407 3.83 -20.08 -8.49
N PRO A 408 3.28 -18.84 -8.56
CA PRO A 408 1.97 -18.57 -9.15
C PRO A 408 1.81 -19.13 -10.58
N ASN A 409 0.69 -19.84 -10.81
CA ASN A 409 0.33 -20.44 -12.10
C ASN A 409 1.35 -21.44 -12.67
N SER A 410 2.27 -21.95 -11.84
CA SER A 410 3.28 -22.91 -12.30
C SER A 410 2.70 -24.32 -12.44
N ALA A 411 3.24 -25.08 -13.40
CA ALA A 411 2.95 -26.50 -13.52
C ALA A 411 3.53 -27.32 -12.34
N THR A 412 4.55 -26.78 -11.68
CA THR A 412 5.18 -27.37 -10.49
C THR A 412 4.20 -27.38 -9.32
N ASP A 413 3.59 -26.25 -8.99
CA ASP A 413 2.59 -26.17 -7.91
C ASP A 413 1.35 -27.00 -8.20
N LEU A 414 0.88 -27.01 -9.45
CA LEU A 414 -0.23 -27.88 -9.84
C LEU A 414 0.09 -29.37 -9.58
N ALA A 415 1.31 -29.80 -9.88
CA ALA A 415 1.74 -31.18 -9.63
C ALA A 415 1.84 -31.49 -8.12
N VAL A 416 2.26 -30.52 -7.31
CA VAL A 416 2.27 -30.63 -5.84
C VAL A 416 0.86 -30.81 -5.29
N TRP A 417 -0.11 -30.01 -5.74
CA TRP A 417 -1.52 -30.16 -5.38
C TRP A 417 -2.09 -31.53 -5.80
N GLN A 418 -1.88 -31.93 -7.06
CA GLN A 418 -2.37 -33.22 -7.59
C GLN A 418 -1.86 -34.41 -6.78
N THR A 419 -0.61 -34.34 -6.31
CA THR A 419 0.03 -35.43 -5.55
C THR A 419 -0.55 -35.58 -4.15
N ASN A 420 -1.03 -34.49 -3.56
CA ASN A 420 -1.45 -34.45 -2.17
C ASN A 420 -2.96 -34.27 -2.00
N TYR A 421 -3.75 -34.21 -3.08
CA TYR A 421 -5.20 -34.08 -2.99
C TYR A 421 -5.84 -35.13 -2.05
N GLY A 422 -6.58 -34.65 -1.06
CA GLY A 422 -7.17 -35.42 0.02
C GLY A 422 -6.28 -35.63 1.24
N ALA A 423 -5.05 -35.11 1.25
CA ALA A 423 -4.21 -35.09 2.44
C ALA A 423 -4.73 -34.05 3.45
N ALA A 424 -4.61 -34.36 4.74
CA ALA A 424 -4.93 -33.44 5.83
C ALA A 424 -3.96 -33.63 7.00
N THR A 425 -3.70 -32.58 7.76
CA THR A 425 -2.90 -32.67 8.99
C THR A 425 -3.64 -33.53 10.03
N PRO A 426 -3.03 -34.58 10.61
CA PRO A 426 -3.71 -35.42 11.61
C PRO A 426 -4.04 -34.62 12.86
N LEU A 427 -5.28 -34.71 13.34
CA LEU A 427 -5.69 -34.14 14.63
C LEU A 427 -4.85 -34.76 15.78
N PRO A 428 -4.46 -34.00 16.81
CA PRO A 428 -3.79 -34.57 17.97
C PRO A 428 -4.70 -35.61 18.61
N THR A 429 -4.17 -36.81 18.86
CA THR A 429 -4.88 -37.85 19.61
C THR A 429 -5.20 -37.32 21.00
N THR A 430 -6.48 -37.20 21.35
CA THR A 430 -6.90 -36.93 22.72
C THR A 430 -6.26 -37.96 23.63
N ALA A 431 -5.46 -37.53 24.60
CA ALA A 431 -4.93 -38.44 25.61
C ALA A 431 -6.11 -39.20 26.24
N ASP A 432 -6.03 -40.53 26.26
CA ASP A 432 -7.04 -41.37 26.90
C ASP A 432 -7.29 -40.84 28.31
N ILE A 433 -8.50 -40.36 28.58
CA ILE A 433 -8.94 -40.04 29.94
C ILE A 433 -8.90 -41.39 30.68
N PRO A 434 -8.09 -41.56 31.74
CA PRO A 434 -8.07 -42.81 32.47
C PRO A 434 -9.48 -43.04 33.04
N GLU A 435 -10.17 -44.08 32.56
CA GLU A 435 -11.44 -44.47 33.16
C GLU A 435 -11.19 -44.76 34.64
N PRO A 436 -12.00 -44.22 35.57
CA PRO A 436 -11.92 -44.63 36.95
C PRO A 436 -12.21 -46.13 37.00
N THR A 437 -11.21 -46.92 37.41
CA THR A 437 -11.34 -48.37 37.57
C THR A 437 -12.63 -48.70 38.31
N ALA A 438 -13.44 -49.61 37.76
CA ALA A 438 -14.79 -50.00 38.19
C ALA A 438 -14.94 -50.47 39.65
N TRP A 439 -13.88 -50.42 40.46
CA TRP A 439 -13.90 -50.73 41.89
C TRP A 439 -14.57 -49.65 42.76
N ILE A 440 -14.65 -48.39 42.29
CA ILE A 440 -15.27 -47.30 43.08
C ILE A 440 -16.81 -47.38 43.08
N LEU A 441 -17.43 -48.06 42.09
CA LEU A 441 -18.89 -48.22 42.03
C LEU A 441 -19.45 -49.44 42.80
N ILE A 442 -18.59 -50.34 43.29
CA ILE A 442 -19.02 -51.50 44.10
C ILE A 442 -18.95 -51.22 45.61
N GLY A 443 -18.23 -50.19 46.05
CA GLY A 443 -18.10 -49.82 47.47
C GLY A 443 -19.30 -49.06 48.07
N LEU A 444 -20.20 -48.52 47.24
CA LEU A 444 -21.31 -47.67 47.69
C LEU A 444 -22.68 -48.38 47.80
N SER A 445 -22.76 -49.69 47.51
CA SER A 445 -24.03 -50.45 47.59
C SER A 445 -24.16 -51.40 48.80
N LEU A 446 -23.25 -51.34 49.78
CA LEU A 446 -23.26 -52.26 50.95
C LEU A 446 -23.48 -51.61 52.33
N VAL A 447 -23.74 -50.31 52.42
CA VAL A 447 -24.07 -49.63 53.69
C VAL A 447 -25.43 -48.97 53.57
N GLY A 448 -26.51 -49.75 53.69
CA GLY A 448 -27.85 -49.16 53.53
C GLY A 448 -29.07 -50.01 53.81
N PHE A 449 -29.01 -51.14 54.53
CA PHE A 449 -30.23 -51.77 55.05
C PHE A 449 -29.97 -52.51 56.39
N ARG A 450 -30.03 -51.78 57.51
CA ARG A 450 -30.39 -52.37 58.81
C ARG A 450 -31.87 -52.09 59.06
N ARG A 451 -32.72 -53.09 58.81
CA ARG A 451 -34.10 -53.14 59.33
C ARG A 451 -34.05 -53.45 60.83
N PHE A 452 -34.56 -52.55 61.66
CA PHE A 452 -34.98 -52.86 63.02
C PHE A 452 -36.47 -53.21 62.99
N CYS A 453 -36.81 -54.48 63.22
CA CYS A 453 -38.11 -54.93 63.71
C CYS A 453 -37.95 -56.28 64.41
N ASN A 454 -38.28 -56.32 65.70
CA ASN A 454 -38.81 -57.43 66.53
C ASN A 454 -38.47 -57.11 68.00
N GLN A 455 -39.31 -57.38 69.02
CA GLN A 455 -40.63 -58.00 69.13
C GLN A 455 -41.14 -57.79 70.58
N MET A 456 -42.46 -57.99 70.75
CA MET A 456 -43.24 -58.23 71.98
C MET A 456 -43.68 -57.03 72.81
#